data_AF-G1EFM1-F1
#
_entry.id   AF-G1EFM1-F1
#
_cell.length_a   1.000
_cell.length_b   1.000
_cell.length_c   1.000
_cell.angle_alpha   90.00
_cell.angle_beta   90.00
_cell.angle_gamma   90.00
#
_symmetry.space_group_name_H-M   'P 1'
#
loop_
_entity.id
_entity.type
_entity.pdbx_description
1 polymer ?
#
loop_
_entity_poly.entity_id
_entity_poly.type
_entity_poly.pdbx_seq_one_letter_code
_entity_poly.pdbx_strand_id
1 'polypeptide(L)' 'VAPFNVNFRYVKSELHYLLADSEATALIYHAAFAPRVAEILPDLPRLRVLIQIADESGNELLDGAVDYEDALASV' A
#
# COMPACT_ATOMS: atom_id res chain seq x y z
N VAL A 1 4.93 -10.62 14.00
CA VAL A 1 4.18 -9.78 13.03
C VAL A 1 3.04 -10.61 12.47
N ALA A 2 1.86 -10.04 12.24
CA ALA A 2 0.70 -10.75 11.72
C ALA A 2 0.19 -10.05 10.43
N PRO A 3 0.15 -10.75 9.28
CA PRO A 3 -0.45 -10.19 8.07
C PRO A 3 -1.98 -10.27 8.13
N PHE A 4 -2.66 -9.33 7.48
CA PHE A 4 -4.11 -9.39 7.25
C PHE A 4 -4.42 -8.98 5.82
N ASN A 5 -5.43 -9.62 5.24
CA ASN A 5 -5.88 -9.29 3.89
C ASN A 5 -6.90 -8.16 3.95
N VAL A 6 -6.77 -7.22 3.01
CA VAL A 6 -7.72 -6.11 2.84
C VAL A 6 -8.57 -6.38 1.60
N ASN A 7 -9.87 -6.15 1.70
CA ASN A 7 -10.75 -6.29 0.54
C ASN A 7 -10.54 -5.09 -0.40
N PHE A 8 -10.24 -5.37 -1.66
CA PHE A 8 -9.98 -4.34 -2.68
C PHE A 8 -11.14 -3.37 -2.92
N ARG A 9 -12.36 -3.71 -2.49
CA ARG A 9 -13.54 -2.86 -2.63
C ARG A 9 -13.60 -1.72 -1.61
N TYR A 10 -12.70 -1.70 -0.62
CA TYR A 10 -12.71 -0.69 0.42
C TYR A 10 -12.52 0.69 -0.18
N VAL A 11 -13.41 1.61 0.20
CA VAL A 11 -13.30 3.02 -0.17
C VAL A 11 -12.27 3.73 0.71
N LYS A 12 -11.93 4.97 0.36
CA LYS A 12 -10.90 5.77 1.03
C LYS A 12 -11.00 5.74 2.56
N SER A 13 -12.19 6.05 3.10
CA SER A 13 -12.41 6.16 4.54
C SER A 13 -12.25 4.82 5.26
N GLU A 14 -12.74 3.73 4.67
CA GLU A 14 -12.63 2.38 5.22
C GLU A 14 -11.17 1.91 5.21
N LEU A 15 -10.46 2.14 4.11
CA LEU A 15 -9.05 1.78 3.98
C LEU A 15 -8.19 2.55 4.98
N HIS A 16 -8.40 3.86 5.10
CA HIS A 16 -7.72 4.69 6.08
C HIS A 16 -7.98 4.20 7.51
N TYR A 17 -9.25 4.00 7.88
CA TYR A 17 -9.61 3.51 9.21
C TYR A 17 -8.93 2.18 9.53
N LEU A 18 -9.01 1.21 8.60
CA LEU A 18 -8.42 -0.11 8.79
C LEU A 18 -6.91 -0.05 9.01
N LEU A 19 -6.18 0.72 8.19
CA LEU A 19 -4.72 0.83 8.29
C LEU A 19 -4.28 1.58 9.55
N ALA A 20 -5.01 2.61 9.95
CA ALA A 20 -4.74 3.36 11.17
C ALA A 20 -5.01 2.53 12.44
N ASP A 21 -6.15 1.87 12.50
CA ASP A 21 -6.59 1.07 13.66
C ASP A 21 -5.72 -0.19 13.86
N SER A 22 -5.31 -0.83 12.76
CA SER A 22 -4.40 -1.98 12.80
C SER A 22 -2.94 -1.61 13.11
N GLU A 23 -2.62 -0.32 13.21
CA GLU A 23 -1.26 0.22 13.32
C GLU A 23 -0.31 -0.36 12.24
N ALA A 24 -0.82 -0.53 11.02
CA ALA A 24 -0.06 -1.13 9.93
C ALA A 24 1.24 -0.35 9.66
N THR A 25 2.37 -1.07 9.60
CA THR A 25 3.68 -0.49 9.28
C THR A 25 4.14 -0.77 7.86
N ALA A 26 3.50 -1.72 7.18
CA ALA A 26 3.78 -2.10 5.80
C ALA A 26 2.48 -2.35 5.02
N LEU A 27 2.47 -1.99 3.73
CA LEU A 27 1.36 -2.26 2.82
C LEU A 27 1.91 -2.78 1.49
N ILE A 28 1.37 -3.92 1.05
CA ILE A 28 1.58 -4.46 -0.29
C ILE A 28 0.29 -4.21 -1.07
N TYR A 29 0.38 -3.56 -2.23
CA TYR A 29 -0.78 -3.17 -3.02
C TYR A 29 -0.48 -3.24 -4.51
N HIS A 30 -1.51 -3.44 -5.34
CA HIS A 30 -1.35 -3.38 -6.80
C HIS A 30 -1.36 -1.93 -7.28
N ALA A 31 -0.67 -1.64 -8.38
CA ALA A 31 -0.52 -0.29 -8.92
C ALA A 31 -1.88 0.39 -9.21
N ALA A 32 -2.95 -0.36 -9.53
CA ALA A 32 -4.30 0.21 -9.68
C ALA A 32 -4.81 0.96 -8.44
N PHE A 33 -4.27 0.65 -7.25
CA PHE A 33 -4.65 1.29 -5.99
C PHE A 33 -3.73 2.46 -5.60
N ALA A 34 -2.65 2.73 -6.34
CA ALA A 34 -1.71 3.80 -6.03
C ALA A 34 -2.38 5.17 -5.83
N PRO A 35 -3.35 5.61 -6.66
CA PRO A 35 -4.05 6.89 -6.42
C PRO A 35 -4.79 6.92 -5.07
N ARG A 36 -5.45 5.81 -4.69
CA ARG A 36 -6.18 5.72 -3.44
C ARG A 36 -5.25 5.66 -2.22
N VAL A 37 -4.12 4.96 -2.34
CA VAL A 37 -3.10 4.91 -1.28
C VAL A 37 -2.48 6.30 -1.10
N ALA A 38 -2.14 7.00 -2.19
CA ALA A 38 -1.59 8.36 -2.14
C ALA A 38 -2.51 9.34 -1.40
N GLU A 39 -3.82 9.20 -1.59
CA GLU A 39 -4.83 10.04 -0.95
C GLU A 39 -4.93 9.92 0.58
N ILE A 40 -4.45 8.81 1.16
CA ILE A 40 -4.54 8.53 2.61
C ILE A 40 -3.17 8.43 3.28
N LEU A 41 -2.10 8.31 2.50
CA LEU A 41 -0.74 8.14 3.01
C LEU A 41 -0.28 9.27 3.95
N PRO A 42 -0.60 10.57 3.70
CA PRO A 42 -0.21 11.65 4.61
C PRO A 42 -0.76 11.50 6.04
N ASP A 43 -1.90 10.82 6.19
CA ASP A 43 -2.58 10.61 7.47
C ASP A 43 -2.12 9.32 8.18
N LEU A 44 -1.23 8.54 7.57
CA LEU A 44 -0.75 7.24 8.05
C LEU A 44 0.77 7.24 8.32
N PRO A 45 1.29 8.04 9.27
CA PRO A 45 2.73 8.21 9.49
C PRO A 45 3.45 6.92 9.97
N ARG A 46 2.71 5.91 10.41
CA ARG A 46 3.27 4.61 10.81
C ARG A 46 3.54 3.69 9.62
N LEU A 47 2.92 3.95 8.47
CA LEU A 47 3.06 3.15 7.27
C LEU A 47 4.36 3.50 6.56
N ARG A 48 5.42 2.77 6.87
CA ARG A 48 6.80 3.08 6.44
C ARG A 48 7.28 2.26 5.24
N VAL A 49 6.65 1.11 5.01
CA VAL A 49 7.02 0.20 3.92
C VAL A 49 5.86 0.12 2.94
N LEU A 50 6.11 0.53 1.71
CA LEU A 50 5.16 0.46 0.60
C LEU A 50 5.77 -0.42 -0.48
N ILE A 51 5.09 -1.52 -0.80
CA ILE A 51 5.50 -2.43 -1.88
C ILE A 51 4.39 -2.43 -2.92
N GLN A 52 4.71 -1.99 -4.12
CA GLN A 52 3.76 -1.91 -5.22
C GLN A 52 3.96 -3.08 -6.18
N ILE A 53 2.87 -3.74 -6.53
CA ILE A 53 2.82 -4.81 -7.54
C ILE A 53 2.37 -4.19 -8.85
N ALA A 54 3.18 -4.27 -9.91
CA ALA A 54 2.78 -3.89 -11.25
C ALA A 54 1.58 -4.75 -11.74
N ASP A 55 0.55 -4.10 -12.28
CA ASP A 55 -0.71 -4.76 -12.70
C ASP A 55 -1.28 -4.20 -14.02
N GLU A 56 -0.40 -3.64 -14.86
CA GLU A 56 -0.75 -3.00 -16.15
C GLU A 56 -1.64 -1.75 -16.05
N SER A 57 -2.04 -1.32 -14.85
CA SER A 57 -2.85 -0.11 -14.66
C SER A 57 -2.13 1.20 -15.02
N GLY A 58 -0.81 1.16 -15.23
CA GLY A 58 0.00 2.30 -15.66
C GLY A 58 0.26 3.34 -14.57
N ASN A 59 -0.01 3.02 -13.30
CA ASN A 59 0.31 3.91 -12.19
C ASN A 59 1.78 3.76 -11.79
N GLU A 60 2.47 4.90 -11.64
CA GLU A 60 3.85 4.96 -11.17
C GLU A 60 3.96 4.54 -9.69
N LEU A 61 5.18 4.27 -9.24
CA LEU A 61 5.46 4.06 -7.82
C LEU A 61 5.15 5.33 -7.03
N LEU A 62 4.55 5.17 -5.84
CA LEU A 62 4.46 6.28 -4.88
C LEU A 62 5.84 6.63 -4.34
N ASP A 63 5.98 7.85 -3.83
CA ASP A 63 7.23 8.27 -3.19
C ASP A 63 7.58 7.33 -2.02
N GLY A 64 8.81 6.82 -2.03
CA GLY A 64 9.29 5.83 -1.07
C GLY A 64 8.75 4.40 -1.24
N ALA A 65 7.89 4.13 -2.24
CA ALA A 65 7.48 2.78 -2.56
C ALA A 65 8.56 2.04 -3.37
N VAL A 66 8.62 0.72 -3.20
CA VAL A 66 9.48 -0.17 -3.99
C VAL A 66 8.63 -1.10 -4.85
N ASP A 67 9.14 -1.45 -6.03
CA ASP A 67 8.52 -2.49 -6.86
C ASP A 67 8.65 -3.85 -6.18
N TYR A 68 7.59 -4.66 -6.27
CA TYR A 68 7.52 -5.98 -5.66
C TYR A 68 8.58 -6.95 -6.21
N GLU A 69 8.81 -6.99 -7.51
CA GLU A 69 9.77 -7.90 -8.13
C GLU A 69 11.21 -7.51 -7.76
N ASP A 70 11.50 -6.21 -7.76
CA ASP A 70 12.80 -5.69 -7.32
C ASP A 70 13.07 -6.00 -5.84
N ALA A 71 12.04 -5.83 -4.98
CA ALA A 71 12.13 -6.16 -3.57
C ALA A 71 12.39 -7.66 -3.36
N LEU A 72 11.73 -8.53 -4.14
CA LEU A 72 11.89 -9.98 -4.05
C LEU A 72 13.29 -10.44 -4.52
N ALA A 73 13.84 -9.80 -5.56
CA ALA A 73 15.18 -10.11 -6.09
C ALA A 73 16.33 -9.71 -5.14
N SER A 74 16.05 -8.88 -4.13
CA SER A 74 17.03 -8.39 -3.16
C SER A 74 17.23 -9.29 -1.93
N VAL A 75 16.53 -10.44 -1.88
CA VAL A 75 16.54 -11.40 -0.76
C VAL A 75 17.56 -12.52 -0.96
#